data_AF-A0A0A8XS86-F1
#
_entry.id   AF-A0A0A8XS86-F1
#
_cell.length_a   1.000
_cell.length_b   1.000
_cell.length_c   1.000
_cell.angle_alpha   90.00
_cell.angle_beta   90.00
_cell.angle_gamma   90.00
#
_symmetry.space_group_name_H-M   'P 1'
#
loop_
_entity.id
_entity.type
_entity.pdbx_description
1 polymer ?
#
loop_
_entity_poly.entity_id
_entity_poly.type
_entity_poly.pdbx_seq_one_letter_code
_entity_poly.pdbx_strand_id
1 'polypeptide(L)'
;MAERELIDKDKLVLRGLQFHGFHGVKQEEKTLGQKFVVDVDAWMDLSTAGETDSISDTVSYTNIYRIVKDVVEGPSQNLLESVAHRIASATLLKFPQISAV
;
A
#
# COMPACT_ATOMS: atom_id res chain seq x y z
N MET A 1 10.29 -28.35 8.08
CA MET A 1 11.41 -27.69 7.36
C MET A 1 10.90 -26.94 6.14
N ALA A 2 10.08 -27.56 5.27
CA ALA A 2 9.44 -26.88 4.13
C ALA A 2 8.41 -25.78 4.51
N GLU A 3 7.72 -25.95 5.64
CA GLU A 3 6.66 -25.03 6.09
C GLU A 3 7.21 -23.65 6.51
N ARG A 4 8.41 -23.60 7.08
CA ARG A 4 9.08 -22.33 7.46
C ARG A 4 9.60 -21.52 6.27
N GLU A 5 9.79 -22.13 5.10
CA GLU A 5 10.22 -21.42 3.88
C GLU A 5 9.07 -20.74 3.12
N LEU A 6 7.81 -21.02 3.50
CA LEU A 6 6.61 -20.42 2.92
C LEU A 6 6.12 -19.19 3.71
N ILE A 7 6.47 -19.09 4.99
CA ILE A 7 5.98 -18.06 5.94
C ILE A 7 6.34 -16.62 5.50
N ASP A 8 7.45 -16.43 4.78
CA ASP A 8 7.87 -15.12 4.27
C ASP A 8 7.39 -14.82 2.83
N LYS A 9 6.52 -15.66 2.24
CA LYS A 9 6.11 -15.51 0.82
C LYS A 9 4.69 -15.02 0.59
N ASP A 10 3.86 -15.02 1.62
CA ASP A 10 2.50 -14.55 1.46
C ASP A 10 2.46 -13.03 1.35
N LYS A 11 1.49 -12.54 0.58
CA LYS A 11 1.27 -11.11 0.42
C LYS A 11 -0.19 -10.77 0.19
N LEU A 12 -0.60 -9.63 0.73
CA LEU A 12 -1.83 -8.97 0.33
C LEU A 12 -1.56 -8.17 -0.94
N VAL A 13 -2.38 -8.39 -1.96
CA VAL A 13 -2.22 -7.81 -3.29
C VAL A 13 -3.39 -6.89 -3.60
N LEU A 14 -3.11 -5.59 -3.74
CA LEU A 14 -4.09 -4.60 -4.20
C LEU A 14 -3.64 -4.11 -5.58
N ARG A 15 -4.46 -4.35 -6.61
CA ARG A 15 -4.12 -4.02 -8.01
C ARG A 15 -5.07 -2.99 -8.58
N GLY A 16 -4.52 -2.11 -9.41
CA GLY A 16 -5.28 -1.16 -10.19
C GLY A 16 -6.05 -0.16 -9.35
N LEU A 17 -5.54 0.22 -8.17
CA LEU A 17 -6.19 1.22 -7.34
C LEU A 17 -6.12 2.57 -8.06
N GLN A 18 -7.27 3.19 -8.29
CA GLN A 18 -7.35 4.45 -9.04
C GLN A 18 -7.78 5.59 -8.13
N PHE A 19 -6.98 6.65 -8.15
CA PHE A 19 -7.24 7.87 -7.38
C PHE A 19 -6.99 9.09 -8.24
N HIS A 20 -7.67 10.19 -7.92
CA HIS A 20 -7.41 11.48 -8.54
C HIS A 20 -6.48 12.29 -7.66
N GLY A 21 -5.29 12.59 -8.14
CA GLY A 21 -4.27 13.34 -7.40
C GLY A 21 -3.79 14.56 -8.18
N PHE A 22 -3.02 15.40 -7.50
CA PHE A 22 -2.48 16.65 -8.06
C PHE A 22 -0.95 16.63 -8.10
N HIS A 23 -0.35 15.45 -8.25
CA HIS A 23 1.10 15.31 -8.32
C HIS A 23 1.64 15.61 -9.72
N GLY A 24 2.86 16.13 -9.78
CA GLY A 24 3.52 16.47 -11.03
C GLY A 24 4.50 17.63 -10.85
N VAL A 25 5.43 17.76 -11.80
CA VAL A 25 6.41 18.85 -11.78
C VAL A 25 5.80 20.13 -12.36
N LYS A 26 4.94 19.99 -13.37
CA LYS A 26 4.35 21.11 -14.09
C LYS A 26 3.20 21.71 -13.30
N GLN A 27 3.02 23.02 -13.43
CA GLN A 27 1.96 23.72 -12.72
C GLN A 27 0.58 23.25 -13.15
N GLU A 28 0.41 22.93 -14.44
CA GLU A 28 -0.83 22.43 -15.02
C GLU A 28 -1.24 21.09 -14.39
N GLU A 29 -0.28 20.20 -14.11
CA GLU A 29 -0.54 18.91 -13.44
C GLU A 29 -1.09 19.12 -12.03
N LYS A 30 -0.55 20.12 -11.31
CA LYS A 30 -0.97 20.45 -9.94
C LYS A 30 -2.31 21.17 -9.88
N THR A 31 -2.75 21.77 -10.98
CA THR A 31 -4.02 22.50 -11.05
C THR A 31 -5.15 21.62 -11.59
N LEU A 32 -4.90 20.90 -12.69
CA LEU A 32 -5.91 20.02 -13.30
C LEU A 32 -6.02 18.70 -12.54
N GLY A 33 -4.90 18.20 -12.03
CA GLY A 33 -4.80 16.84 -11.51
C GLY A 33 -4.91 15.80 -12.62
N GLN A 34 -4.71 14.55 -12.23
CA GLN A 34 -4.81 13.40 -13.11
C GLN A 34 -5.09 12.12 -12.32
N LYS A 35 -5.46 11.06 -13.04
CA LYS A 35 -5.63 9.74 -12.44
C LYS A 35 -4.27 9.10 -12.22
N PHE A 36 -4.05 8.58 -11.02
CA PHE A 36 -2.93 7.72 -10.68
C PHE A 36 -3.42 6.30 -10.46
N VAL A 37 -2.66 5.34 -10.96
CA VAL A 37 -2.90 3.91 -10.75
C VAL A 37 -1.81 3.40 -9.82
N VAL A 38 -2.21 2.73 -8.75
CA VAL A 38 -1.29 2.20 -7.74
C VAL A 38 -1.54 0.70 -7.57
N ASP A 39 -0.44 -0.04 -7.58
CA ASP A 39 -0.38 -1.43 -7.17
C ASP A 39 0.40 -1.52 -5.85
N VAL A 40 -0.06 -2.37 -4.93
CA VAL A 40 0.60 -2.61 -3.65
C VAL A 40 0.68 -4.11 -3.40
N ASP A 41 1.89 -4.57 -3.07
CA ASP A 41 2.18 -5.92 -2.61
C ASP A 41 2.72 -5.84 -1.18
N ALA A 42 1.89 -6.12 -0.18
CA ALA A 42 2.31 -6.09 1.22
C ALA A 42 2.64 -7.51 1.70
N TRP A 43 3.93 -7.79 1.93
CA TRP A 43 4.45 -9.08 2.35
C TRP A 43 4.28 -9.29 3.86
N MET A 44 3.64 -10.39 4.26
CA MET A 44 3.44 -10.77 5.65
C MET A 44 3.01 -12.24 5.75
N ASP A 45 3.19 -12.86 6.90
CA ASP A 45 2.65 -14.18 7.18
C ASP A 45 1.11 -14.13 7.24
N LEU A 46 0.43 -14.89 6.38
CA LEU A 46 -1.02 -15.01 6.34
C LEU A 46 -1.53 -16.38 6.83
N SER A 47 -0.63 -17.27 7.25
CA SER A 47 -0.98 -18.64 7.64
C SER A 47 -2.00 -18.67 8.78
N THR A 48 -1.75 -17.93 9.87
CA THR A 48 -2.62 -17.90 11.05
C THR A 48 -4.02 -17.41 10.67
N ALA A 49 -4.12 -16.28 9.95
CA ALA A 49 -5.43 -15.76 9.53
C ALA A 49 -6.16 -16.71 8.57
N GLY A 50 -5.43 -17.45 7.74
CA GLY A 50 -5.99 -18.49 6.86
C GLY A 50 -6.57 -19.69 7.62
N GLU A 51 -6.03 -20.01 8.80
CA GLU A 51 -6.54 -21.08 9.67
C GLU A 51 -7.68 -20.62 10.58
N THR A 52 -7.59 -19.39 11.11
CA THR A 52 -8.52 -18.88 12.13
C THR A 52 -9.72 -18.13 11.55
N ASP A 53 -9.64 -17.66 10.30
CA ASP A 53 -10.62 -16.77 9.67
C ASP A 53 -10.91 -15.50 10.50
N SER A 54 -9.90 -15.00 11.24
CA SER A 54 -10.03 -13.85 12.11
C SER A 54 -9.28 -12.62 11.59
N ILE A 55 -9.97 -11.48 11.54
CA ILE A 55 -9.37 -10.18 11.19
C ILE A 55 -8.34 -9.71 12.21
N SER A 56 -8.35 -10.23 13.44
CA SER A 56 -7.33 -9.92 14.46
C SER A 56 -5.94 -10.42 14.09
N ASP A 57 -5.87 -11.45 13.23
CA ASP A 57 -4.66 -12.20 12.95
C ASP A 57 -3.99 -11.74 11.64
N THR A 58 -4.50 -10.67 11.03
CA THR A 58 -3.98 -10.09 9.80
C THR A 58 -4.13 -8.57 9.76
N VAL A 59 -3.59 -7.95 8.71
CA VAL A 59 -3.83 -6.54 8.40
C VAL A 59 -5.02 -6.44 7.45
N SER A 60 -6.00 -5.61 7.79
CA SER A 60 -7.10 -5.32 6.85
C SER A 60 -6.57 -4.60 5.61
N TYR A 61 -6.77 -5.21 4.43
CA TYR A 61 -6.46 -4.58 3.14
C TYR A 61 -7.15 -3.22 2.96
N THR A 62 -8.30 -3.00 3.61
CA THR A 62 -9.01 -1.71 3.59
C THR A 62 -8.19 -0.61 4.26
N ASN A 63 -7.37 -0.95 5.26
CA ASN A 63 -6.47 0.02 5.89
C ASN A 63 -5.31 0.38 4.96
N ILE A 64 -4.74 -0.57 4.22
CA ILE A 64 -3.71 -0.32 3.20
C ILE A 64 -4.29 0.58 2.10
N TYR A 65 -5.48 0.25 1.59
CA TYR A 65 -6.21 1.07 0.62
C TYR A 65 -6.37 2.52 1.09
N ARG A 66 -6.76 2.74 2.36
CA ARG A 66 -6.90 4.08 2.92
C ARG A 66 -5.59 4.84 2.95
N ILE A 67 -4.48 4.20 3.34
CA ILE A 67 -3.15 4.84 3.29
C ILE A 67 -2.83 5.29 1.87
N VAL A 68 -3.01 4.40 0.88
CA VAL A 68 -2.75 4.74 -0.52
C VAL A 68 -3.62 5.93 -0.95
N LYS A 69 -4.92 5.86 -0.67
CA LYS A 69 -5.86 6.94 -0.98
C LYS A 69 -5.43 8.27 -0.35
N ASP A 70 -5.15 8.27 0.95
CA ASP A 70 -4.80 9.47 1.71
C ASP A 70 -3.50 10.11 1.20
N VAL A 71 -2.54 9.30 0.74
CA VAL A 71 -1.29 9.80 0.18
C VAL A 71 -1.50 10.35 -1.23
N VAL A 72 -2.26 9.66 -2.09
CA VAL A 72 -2.44 10.04 -3.50
C VAL A 72 -3.42 11.21 -3.67
N GLU A 73 -4.48 11.28 -2.86
CA GLU A 73 -5.42 12.41 -2.85
C GLU A 73 -4.94 13.55 -1.94
N GLY A 74 -3.84 13.35 -1.23
CA GLY A 74 -3.27 14.28 -0.25
C GLY A 74 -2.41 15.38 -0.88
N PRO A 75 -1.50 15.99 -0.08
CA PRO A 75 -0.67 17.10 -0.53
C PRO A 75 0.15 16.76 -1.78
N SER A 76 0.03 17.62 -2.80
CA SER A 76 0.77 17.52 -4.06
C SER A 76 2.27 17.29 -3.83
N GLN A 77 2.83 16.38 -4.62
CA GLN A 77 4.26 16.07 -4.67
C GLN A 77 4.73 16.31 -6.10
N ASN A 78 6.01 16.62 -6.28
CA ASN A 78 6.55 16.83 -7.61
C ASN A 78 6.79 15.49 -8.34
N LEU A 79 7.14 14.46 -7.58
CA LEU A 79 7.65 13.19 -8.08
C LEU A 79 6.78 12.03 -7.63
N LEU A 80 6.59 11.04 -8.50
CA LEU A 80 5.90 9.79 -8.16
C LEU A 80 6.68 9.00 -7.12
N GLU A 81 8.01 9.09 -7.16
CA GLU A 81 8.93 8.49 -6.20
C GLU A 81 8.62 8.97 -4.77
N SER A 82 8.29 10.25 -4.60
CA SER A 82 7.90 10.79 -3.29
C SER A 82 6.54 10.27 -2.83
N VAL A 83 5.59 10.08 -3.75
CA VAL A 83 4.26 9.51 -3.47
C VAL A 83 4.41 8.04 -3.06
N ALA A 84 5.13 7.24 -3.86
CA ALA A 84 5.40 5.84 -3.60
C ALA A 84 6.16 5.63 -2.27
N HIS A 85 7.19 6.43 -2.01
CA HIS A 85 7.95 6.36 -0.76
C HIS A 85 7.08 6.67 0.47
N ARG A 86 6.16 7.64 0.36
CA ARG A 86 5.21 7.96 1.44
C ARG A 86 4.22 6.82 1.67
N ILE A 87 3.70 6.19 0.63
CA ILE A 87 2.82 5.01 0.74
C ILE A 87 3.55 3.87 1.46
N ALA A 88 4.74 3.51 0.99
CA ALA A 88 5.53 2.42 1.56
C ALA A 88 5.88 2.71 3.03
N SER A 89 6.43 3.89 3.32
CA SER A 89 6.80 4.30 4.67
C SER A 89 5.60 4.33 5.62
N ALA A 90 4.47 4.90 5.20
CA ALA A 90 3.27 4.96 6.04
C ALA A 90 2.69 3.56 6.31
N THR A 91 2.75 2.66 5.33
CA THR A 91 2.27 1.28 5.47
C THR A 91 3.15 0.51 6.46
N LEU A 92 4.47 0.53 6.28
CA LEU A 92 5.44 -0.16 7.14
C LEU A 92 5.45 0.39 8.58
N LEU A 93 5.35 1.72 8.74
CA LEU A 93 5.30 2.34 10.07
C LEU A 93 4.00 2.01 10.84
N LYS A 94 2.87 1.87 10.13
CA LYS A 94 1.58 1.60 10.76
C LYS A 94 1.37 0.12 11.07
N PHE A 95 1.97 -0.77 10.28
CA PHE A 95 1.75 -2.21 10.37
C PHE A 95 3.07 -2.98 10.49
N PRO A 96 3.57 -3.19 11.72
CA PRO A 96 4.80 -3.95 11.95
C PRO A 96 4.74 -5.41 11.49
N GLN A 97 3.54 -5.96 11.25
CA GLN A 97 3.38 -7.30 10.68
C GLN A 97 3.80 -7.38 9.21
N ILE A 98 3.84 -6.25 8.50
CA ILE A 98 4.25 -6.19 7.10
C ILE A 98 5.77 -6.06 7.04
N SER A 99 6.44 -7.04 6.42
CA SER A 99 7.89 -7.11 6.33
C SER A 99 8.44 -6.31 5.14
N ALA A 100 7.68 -6.20 4.05
CA ALA A 100 8.02 -5.45 2.85
C ALA A 100 6.78 -4.97 2.09
N VAL A 101 6.92 -3.86 1.36
CA VAL A 101 5.89 -3.25 0.49
C VAL A 101 6.51 -2.82 -0.84
#